data_AF-A0A358MZP7-F1
#
_entry.id   AF-A0A358MZP7-F1
#
_cell.length_a   1.000
_cell.length_b   1.000
_cell.length_c   1.000
_cell.angle_alpha   90.00
_cell.angle_beta   90.00
_cell.angle_gamma   90.00
#
_symmetry.space_group_name_H-M   'P 1'
#
loop_
_entity.id
_entity.type
_entity.pdbx_description
1 polymer ?
#
loop_
_entity_poly.entity_id
_entity_poly.type
_entity_poly.pdbx_seq_one_letter_code
_entity_poly.pdbx_strand_id
1 'polypeptide(L)' 'MFTEQGDLVIAKMNREGYQELDRAHVLAPTDVAFGRKVVWAAPAFANRKVFLRNGKECICVDASRPPSSENTRD' A
#
# COMPACT_ATOMS: atom_id res chain seq x y z
N MET A 1 1.61 -5.47 -0.24
CA MET A 1 2.92 -5.32 0.43
C MET A 1 3.18 -3.84 0.63
N PHE A 2 3.82 -3.41 1.73
CA PHE A 2 4.21 -2.02 1.96
C PHE A 2 5.75 -1.95 2.07
N THR A 3 6.39 -1.09 1.29
CA THR A 3 7.86 -0.99 1.21
C THR A 3 8.41 0.03 2.20
N GLU A 4 9.70 -0.08 2.54
CA GLU A 4 10.37 0.90 3.42
C GLU A 4 10.51 2.28 2.76
N GLN A 5 10.34 2.39 1.45
CA GLN A 5 10.33 3.65 0.72
C GLN A 5 8.95 4.30 0.70
N GLY A 6 7.92 3.62 1.23
CA GLY A 6 6.56 4.15 1.35
C GLY A 6 5.63 3.85 0.17
N ASP A 7 5.93 2.79 -0.57
CA ASP A 7 5.07 2.31 -1.64
C ASP A 7 4.13 1.22 -1.15
N LEU A 8 2.85 1.32 -1.52
CA LEU A 8 1.89 0.24 -1.44
C LEU A 8 1.89 -0.53 -2.76
N VAL A 9 2.15 -1.83 -2.69
CA VAL A 9 2.30 -2.72 -3.85
C VAL A 9 1.24 -3.81 -3.83
N ILE A 10 0.54 -3.98 -4.94
CA ILE A 10 -0.38 -5.08 -5.21
C ILE A 10 0.39 -6.10 -6.06
N ALA A 11 0.40 -7.36 -5.63
CA ALA A 11 1.14 -8.41 -6.31
C ALA A 11 0.43 -9.76 -6.20
N LYS A 12 0.69 -10.65 -7.17
CA LYS A 12 0.42 -12.08 -7.04
C LYS A 12 1.69 -12.76 -6.55
N MET A 13 1.52 -13.68 -5.61
CA MET A 13 2.62 -14.49 -5.11
C MET A 13 2.17 -15.94 -5.03
N ASN A 14 2.93 -16.83 -5.67
CA ASN A 14 2.72 -18.27 -5.70
C ASN A 14 4.07 -18.99 -5.64
N ARG A 15 4.09 -20.31 -5.86
CA ARG A 15 5.34 -21.10 -5.81
C ARG A 15 6.28 -20.75 -6.95
N GLU A 16 5.73 -20.28 -8.06
CA GLU A 16 6.44 -19.88 -9.27
C GLU A 16 7.13 -18.51 -9.09
N GLY A 17 6.67 -17.71 -8.12
CA GLY A 17 7.37 -16.53 -7.65
C GLY A 17 6.46 -15.34 -7.37
N TYR A 18 7.03 -14.16 -7.62
CA TYR A 18 6.41 -12.86 -7.40
C TYR A 18 6.08 -12.20 -8.73
N GLN A 19 4.86 -11.68 -8.86
CA GLN A 19 4.43 -10.84 -9.96
C GLN A 19 3.80 -9.56 -9.41
N GLU A 20 4.48 -8.43 -9.60
CA GLU A 20 3.90 -7.11 -9.32
C GLU A 20 2.74 -6.83 -10.28
N LEU A 21 1.61 -6.40 -9.74
CA LEU A 21 0.44 -5.98 -10.51
C LEU A 21 0.33 -4.45 -10.58
N ASP A 22 0.59 -3.78 -9.46
CA ASP A 22 0.49 -2.33 -9.37
C ASP A 22 1.28 -1.77 -8.18
N ARG A 23 1.64 -0.49 -8.24
CA ARG A 23 2.40 0.23 -7.22
C ARG A 23 1.94 1.69 -7.12
N ALA A 24 1.67 2.13 -5.90
CA ALA A 24 1.42 3.53 -5.59
C ALA A 24 2.34 4.01 -4.47
N HIS A 25 2.99 5.14 -4.67
CA HIS A 25 3.70 5.84 -3.60
C HIS A 25 2.69 6.60 -2.73
N VAL A 26 2.56 6.22 -1.46
CA VAL A 26 1.48 6.72 -0.60
C VAL A 26 1.97 7.45 0.65
N LEU A 27 3.23 7.25 1.05
CA LEU A 27 3.84 7.95 2.17
C LEU A 27 5.30 8.25 1.89
N ALA A 28 5.76 9.43 2.30
CA ALA A 28 7.20 9.70 2.34
C ALA A 28 7.84 8.98 3.55
N PRO A 29 9.08 8.47 3.41
CA PRO A 29 9.85 8.00 4.56
C PRO A 29 10.26 9.16 5.46
N THR A 30 10.02 9.03 6.76
CA THR A 30 10.30 10.07 7.76
C THR A 30 11.40 9.69 8.73
N ASP A 31 11.66 8.39 8.90
CA ASP A 31 12.65 7.88 9.83
C ASP A 31 14.00 7.67 9.13
N VAL A 32 15.06 7.49 9.93
CA VAL A 32 16.39 7.16 9.43
C VAL A 32 16.86 5.87 10.08
N ALA A 33 17.20 4.88 9.27
CA ALA A 33 17.78 3.62 9.72
C ALA A 33 18.90 3.18 8.77
N PHE A 34 20.01 2.72 9.33
CA PHE A 34 21.19 2.31 8.56
C PHE A 34 21.63 3.35 7.51
N GLY A 35 21.58 4.64 7.87
CA GLY A 35 21.97 5.74 6.99
C GLY A 35 21.01 6.06 5.84
N ARG A 36 19.82 5.44 5.80
CA ARG A 36 18.82 5.63 4.74
C ARG A 36 17.51 6.17 5.32
N LYS A 37 16.77 6.94 4.53
CA LYS A 37 15.40 7.31 4.87
C LYS A 37 14.49 6.09 4.71
N VAL A 38 13.71 5.79 5.74
CA VAL A 38 12.78 4.66 5.74
C VAL A 38 11.42 5.04 6.35
N VAL A 39 10.41 4.25 6.04
CA VAL A 39 9.17 4.14 6.81
C VAL A 39 9.00 2.68 7.23
N TRP A 40 9.23 2.41 8.50
CA TRP A 40 9.01 1.09 9.10
C TRP A 40 7.83 1.17 10.05
N ALA A 41 6.64 1.14 9.48
CA ALA A 41 5.39 1.00 10.21
C ALA A 41 4.66 -0.22 9.67
N ALA A 42 4.27 -1.13 10.57
CA ALA A 42 3.48 -2.30 10.19
C ALA A 42 2.13 -1.83 9.62
N PRO A 43 1.77 -2.21 8.38
CA PRO A 43 0.47 -1.86 7.81
C PRO A 43 -0.64 -2.63 8.54
N ALA A 44 -1.80 -2.01 8.72
CA ALA A 44 -3.01 -2.71 9.14
C ALA A 44 -3.99 -2.82 7.97
N PHE A 45 -4.68 -3.96 7.85
CA PHE A 45 -5.69 -4.18 6.82
C PHE A 45 -6.98 -4.68 7.43
N ALA A 46 -8.07 -3.95 7.21
CA ALA A 46 -9.41 -4.33 7.66
C ALA A 46 -10.47 -3.71 6.73
N ASN A 47 -11.56 -4.43 6.48
CA ASN A 47 -12.70 -3.94 5.70
C ASN A 47 -12.31 -3.34 4.33
N ARG A 48 -11.38 -3.99 3.61
CA ARG A 48 -10.85 -3.52 2.32
C ARG A 48 -10.13 -2.16 2.39
N LYS A 49 -9.64 -1.77 3.57
CA LYS A 49 -8.86 -0.55 3.76
C LYS A 49 -7.50 -0.87 4.35
N VAL A 50 -6.47 -0.18 3.87
CA VAL A 50 -5.10 -0.28 4.36
C VAL A 50 -4.78 0.98 5.16
N PHE A 51 -4.42 0.81 6.42
CA PHE A 51 -4.01 1.90 7.30
C PHE A 51 -2.50 1.93 7.38
N LEU A 52 -1.92 3.09 7.07
CA LEU A 52 -0.48 3.32 7.00
C LEU A 52 -0.14 4.58 7.77
N ARG A 53 1.09 4.66 8.29
CA ARG A 53 1.58 5.87 8.97
C ARG A 53 3.06 6.08 8.74
N ASN A 54 3.47 7.34 8.87
CA ASN A 54 4.85 7.74 9.07
C ASN A 54 4.92 8.70 10.28
N GLY A 55 6.03 9.41 10.48
CA GLY A 55 6.21 10.39 11.55
C GLY A 55 5.48 11.72 11.37
N LYS A 56 4.70 11.88 10.30
CA LYS A 56 3.98 13.13 9.96
C LYS A 56 2.48 12.94 9.78
N GLU A 57 2.05 11.77 9.31
CA GLU A 57 0.67 11.51 8.95
C GLU A 57 0.28 10.03 9.14
N CYS A 58 -1.02 9.82 9.32
CA CYS A 58 -1.68 8.53 9.29
C CYS A 58 -2.74 8.59 8.18
N ILE A 59 -2.70 7.64 7.24
CA ILE A 59 -3.59 7.61 6.08
C ILE A 59 -4.39 6.31 6.05
N CYS A 60 -5.51 6.35 5.34
CA CYS A 60 -6.35 5.21 5.05
C CYS A 60 -6.52 5.09 3.53
N VAL A 61 -5.97 4.04 2.93
CA VAL A 61 -6.10 3.75 1.51
C VAL A 61 -7.28 2.81 1.30
N ASP A 62 -8.18 3.16 0.39
CA ASP A 62 -9.25 2.26 -0.05
C ASP A 62 -8.68 1.24 -1.04
N ALA A 63 -8.80 -0.05 -0.70
CA ALA A 63 -8.35 -1.17 -1.53
C ALA A 63 -9.55 -2.01 -2.00
N SER A 64 -10.76 -1.44 -2.02
CA SER A 64 -11.92 -2.09 -2.62
C SER A 64 -11.80 -2.14 -4.14
N ARG A 65 -12.37 -3.18 -4.73
CA ARG A 65 -12.52 -3.27 -6.18
C ARG A 65 -13.48 -2.14 -6.61
N PRO A 66 -13.12 -1.31 -7.60
CA PRO A 66 -14.06 -0.34 -8.15
C PRO A 66 -15.28 -1.07 -8.73
N PRO A 67 -16.48 -0.47 -8.68
CA PRO A 67 -17.67 -1.08 -9.26
C PRO A 67 -17.44 -1.44 -10.73
N SER A 68 -17.95 -2.60 -11.16
CA SER A 68 -17.90 -2.96 -12.58
C SER A 68 -18.73 -1.98 -13.38
N SER A 69 -18.21 -1.58 -14.55
CA SER A 69 -18.88 -0.68 -15.51
C SER A 69 -20.22 -1.22 -16.05
N GLU A 70 -20.61 -2.44 -15.70
CA GLU A 70 -21.88 -3.07 -16.09
C GLU A 70 -23.10 -2.61 -15.28
N ASN A 71 -22.91 -1.82 -14.22
CA ASN A 71 -24.00 -1.38 -13.33
C ASN A 71 -24.32 0.12 -13.40
N THR A 72 -23.76 0.86 -14.37
CA THR A 72 -24.21 2.22 -14.68
C THR A 72 -25.31 2.13 -15.72
N ARG A 73 -26.55 1.92 -15.26
CA ARG A 73 -27.73 2.38 -16.01
C ARG A 73 -28.13 3.70 -15.35
N ASP A 74 -28.20 4.73 -16.18
CA ASP A 74 -28.65 6.08 -15.83
C ASP A 74 -30.01 6.09 -15.10
#